data_AF-A0A260Z2Z3-F1
#
_entry.id   AF-A0A260Z2Z3-F1
#
_cell.length_a   1.000
_cell.length_b   1.000
_cell.length_c   1.000
_cell.angle_alpha   90.00
_cell.angle_beta   90.00
_cell.angle_gamma   90.00
#
_symmetry.space_group_name_H-M   'P 1'
#
loop_
_entity.id
_entity.type
_entity.pdbx_description
1 polymer ?
#
loop_
_entity_poly.entity_id
_entity_poly.type
_entity_poly.pdbx_seq_one_letter_code
_entity_poly.pdbx_strand_id
1 'polypeptide(L)'
;AEFKGYAKLIDDLPSGEKYKFQILPEPSNRIFDILTKAPLRFSFETANEISKVLNVTKVTLTSPIVNDASIDLLRSFNLEELRLSNLADENGWKILFGLFLFFSARKPFFDIIAALDSILNSKSCKKIRVLKIDGDHSVFNNDWIDQIANVLGPVLQQLDLSGCYLFRQNLACFPNLTELDVSYASISMKNGISQLNNLEKLSLAGIWLDDDDCEEIFKLRKLQFLNLSNFNPEPNLHFVEYSSLKKSNRPLPELKFLDISGFALHDLEMTQIARLVEVYPKLETIGLIRDGFPPNSNMAIPGVKLLMNTTIEECLDSIDYYLNNWGFQHKTIAPIIYGIHLEVGQTTYPEVGRTTYPEELMIQCLGKVIEAIDHGTKFNYIYGPFLTLKNLIDESRLRRISSSQRHSLARYLLAQPPRNERVFKYYFRLFQQCFTSDAFLASPYINYSMVYNITIDFVLRAISPGGDSYRQEALEMGMSISSKCLCKMSRSDEIFRKRKLGGLCNYLMNGSEKRTRQAAAVILVHVFSFSTNRSMTEDEKIQLTTEIMYSINEYKLDSDLDIQSVFCFIHKRSKSSVAKDWINWVLIN
;
A
#
# COMPACT_ATOMS: atom_id res chain seq x y z
N ALA A 1 -4.00 16.48 -20.58
CA ALA A 1 -3.81 17.62 -21.50
C ALA A 1 -2.36 18.04 -21.59
N GLU A 2 -1.60 18.02 -20.49
CA GLU A 2 -0.15 18.35 -20.46
C GLU A 2 0.73 17.39 -21.27
N PHE A 3 0.35 16.11 -21.40
CA PHE A 3 1.03 15.16 -22.31
C PHE A 3 1.03 15.61 -23.78
N LYS A 4 -0.01 16.36 -24.23
CA LYS A 4 -0.05 16.88 -25.61
C LYS A 4 0.95 18.02 -25.83
N GLY A 5 1.33 18.75 -24.78
CA GLY A 5 2.34 19.81 -24.87
C GLY A 5 3.74 19.23 -25.11
N TYR A 6 4.08 18.16 -24.39
CA TYR A 6 5.34 17.43 -24.60
C TYR A 6 5.35 16.63 -25.91
N ALA A 7 4.22 16.03 -26.29
CA ALA A 7 4.09 15.35 -27.58
C ALA A 7 4.32 16.31 -28.76
N LYS A 8 3.84 17.56 -28.67
CA LYS A 8 4.05 18.57 -29.72
C LYS A 8 5.53 18.97 -29.86
N LEU A 9 6.24 19.11 -28.74
CA LEU A 9 7.70 19.36 -28.70
C LEU A 9 8.52 18.20 -29.30
N ILE A 10 8.08 16.95 -29.07
CA ILE A 10 8.67 15.76 -29.69
C ILE A 10 8.26 15.68 -31.16
N ASP A 11 7.04 16.10 -31.51
CA ASP A 11 6.53 16.00 -32.88
C ASP A 11 7.13 17.00 -33.85
N ASP A 12 7.57 18.15 -33.35
CA ASP A 12 8.23 19.21 -34.11
C ASP A 12 9.75 18.95 -34.30
N LEU A 13 10.32 17.91 -33.69
CA LEU A 13 11.69 17.49 -33.96
C LEU A 13 11.78 16.81 -35.35
N PRO A 14 12.85 17.05 -36.13
CA PRO A 14 13.13 16.31 -37.36
C PRO A 14 13.06 14.80 -37.10
N SER A 15 12.58 13.99 -38.04
CA SER A 15 12.39 12.54 -37.85
C SER A 15 13.65 11.78 -37.41
N GLY A 16 14.84 12.32 -37.69
CA GLY A 16 16.14 11.81 -37.21
C GLY A 16 16.56 12.29 -35.82
N GLU A 17 15.84 13.24 -35.21
CA GLU A 17 16.12 13.80 -33.87
C GLU A 17 15.03 13.47 -32.83
N LYS A 18 13.82 13.05 -33.25
CA LYS A 18 12.69 12.70 -32.37
C LYS A 18 13.03 11.73 -31.23
N TYR A 19 14.04 10.88 -31.40
CA TYR A 19 14.44 9.86 -30.43
C TYR A 19 15.95 9.84 -30.15
N LYS A 20 16.66 10.96 -30.40
CA LYS A 20 18.13 11.02 -30.18
C LYS A 20 18.55 10.83 -28.72
N PHE A 21 17.64 11.00 -27.77
CA PHE A 21 17.94 10.91 -26.34
C PHE A 21 16.89 10.05 -25.63
N GLN A 22 17.27 8.83 -25.26
CA GLN A 22 16.54 8.10 -24.22
C GLN A 22 16.68 8.85 -22.89
N ILE A 23 15.57 8.93 -22.15
CA ILE A 23 15.59 9.46 -20.79
C ILE A 23 16.55 8.60 -19.96
N LEU A 24 17.38 9.22 -19.13
CA LEU A 24 18.31 8.51 -18.27
C LEU A 24 17.59 7.47 -17.38
N PRO A 25 18.30 6.44 -16.89
CA PRO A 25 17.67 5.35 -16.15
C PRO A 25 16.88 5.78 -14.92
N GLU A 26 17.43 6.71 -14.12
CA GLU A 26 16.82 7.08 -12.84
C GLU A 26 15.43 7.75 -13.01
N PRO A 27 15.27 8.80 -13.85
CA PRO A 27 13.95 9.33 -14.15
C PRO A 27 13.04 8.32 -14.87
N SER A 28 13.59 7.48 -15.76
CA SER A 28 12.82 6.45 -16.46
C SER A 28 12.21 5.44 -15.48
N ASN A 29 12.99 4.99 -14.50
CA ASN A 29 12.54 4.07 -13.45
C ASN A 29 11.43 4.70 -12.60
N ARG A 30 11.54 5.97 -12.22
CA ARG A 30 10.48 6.68 -11.47
C ARG A 30 9.18 6.81 -12.27
N ILE A 31 9.29 7.15 -13.55
CA ILE A 31 8.13 7.25 -14.44
C ILE A 31 7.48 5.87 -14.57
N PHE A 32 8.28 4.84 -14.81
CA PHE A 32 7.77 3.49 -15.01
C PHE A 32 7.16 2.90 -13.72
N ASP A 33 7.74 3.15 -12.55
CA ASP A 33 7.17 2.76 -11.25
C ASP A 33 5.74 3.29 -11.09
N ILE A 34 5.50 4.55 -11.43
CA ILE A 34 4.15 5.16 -11.41
C ILE A 34 3.19 4.40 -12.35
N LEU A 35 3.66 3.98 -13.54
CA LEU A 35 2.85 3.24 -14.50
C LEU A 35 2.52 1.82 -14.03
N THR A 36 3.44 1.16 -13.32
CA THR A 36 3.29 -0.24 -12.84
C THR A 36 2.39 -0.40 -11.60
N LYS A 37 2.02 0.69 -10.92
CA LYS A 37 1.14 0.68 -9.74
C LYS A 37 -0.34 0.37 -10.06
N ALA A 38 -0.72 0.34 -11.34
CA ALA A 38 -2.00 -0.16 -11.83
C ALA A 38 -1.76 -1.34 -12.80
N PRO A 39 -2.76 -2.22 -13.04
CA PRO A 39 -2.61 -3.33 -13.99
C PRO A 39 -2.07 -2.83 -15.34
N LEU A 40 -0.91 -3.36 -15.73
CA LEU A 40 -0.22 -2.94 -16.94
C LEU A 40 -1.03 -3.38 -18.16
N ARG A 41 -1.58 -2.39 -18.86
CA ARG A 41 -2.33 -2.59 -20.11
C ARG A 41 -2.01 -1.46 -21.08
N PHE A 42 -1.06 -1.72 -21.96
CA PHE A 42 -0.71 -0.78 -23.04
C PHE A 42 -1.25 -1.25 -24.39
N SER A 43 -1.53 -0.31 -25.30
CA SER A 43 -1.65 -0.67 -26.72
C SER A 43 -0.25 -0.94 -27.29
N PHE A 44 -0.15 -1.67 -28.40
CA PHE A 44 1.14 -1.93 -29.05
C PHE A 44 1.85 -0.62 -29.44
N GLU A 45 1.12 0.38 -29.90
CA GLU A 45 1.67 1.69 -30.26
C GLU A 45 2.23 2.40 -29.03
N THR A 46 1.47 2.39 -27.92
CA THR A 46 1.90 3.03 -26.67
C THR A 46 3.14 2.34 -26.11
N ALA A 47 3.16 1.01 -26.08
CA ALA A 47 4.31 0.23 -25.65
C ALA A 47 5.55 0.54 -26.51
N ASN A 48 5.40 0.56 -27.84
CA ASN A 48 6.48 0.86 -28.76
C ASN A 48 7.07 2.27 -28.51
N GLU A 49 6.22 3.28 -28.33
CA GLU A 49 6.68 4.65 -28.02
C GLU A 49 7.38 4.74 -26.65
N ILE A 50 6.86 4.07 -25.62
CA ILE A 50 7.52 4.01 -24.31
C ILE A 50 8.90 3.38 -24.43
N SER A 51 9.03 2.27 -25.17
CA SER A 51 10.30 1.55 -25.32
C SER A 51 11.40 2.37 -25.99
N LYS A 52 11.04 3.31 -26.87
CA LYS A 52 11.98 4.23 -27.53
C LYS A 52 12.45 5.36 -26.63
N VAL A 53 11.63 5.79 -25.68
CA VAL A 53 11.86 7.00 -24.86
C VAL A 53 12.46 6.65 -23.50
N LEU A 54 11.98 5.61 -22.84
CA LEU A 54 12.41 5.25 -21.48
C LEU A 54 13.55 4.23 -21.51
N ASN A 55 14.58 4.48 -20.71
CA ASN A 55 15.65 3.51 -20.44
C ASN A 55 15.45 2.87 -19.06
N VAL A 56 14.40 2.06 -18.93
CA VAL A 56 14.06 1.42 -17.65
C VAL A 56 15.07 0.31 -17.35
N THR A 57 15.61 0.33 -16.13
CA THR A 57 16.52 -0.71 -15.61
C THR A 57 15.99 -1.37 -14.33
N LYS A 58 14.99 -0.77 -13.69
CA LYS A 58 14.38 -1.27 -12.46
C LYS A 58 12.87 -1.37 -12.63
N VAL A 59 12.31 -2.54 -12.35
CA VAL A 59 10.87 -2.78 -12.46
C VAL A 59 10.34 -3.43 -11.20
N THR A 60 9.25 -2.88 -10.68
CA THR A 60 8.46 -3.45 -9.58
C THR A 60 7.05 -3.76 -10.09
N LEU A 61 6.72 -5.03 -10.23
CA LEU A 61 5.39 -5.48 -10.63
C LEU A 61 4.55 -5.72 -9.38
N THR A 62 3.55 -4.89 -9.15
CA THR A 62 2.61 -4.96 -7.99
C THR A 62 1.18 -5.32 -8.42
N SER A 63 1.00 -5.59 -9.70
CA SER A 63 -0.25 -5.89 -10.36
C SER A 63 -0.01 -6.89 -11.50
N PRO A 64 -1.02 -7.69 -11.88
CA PRO A 64 -0.88 -8.63 -12.99
C PRO A 64 -0.60 -7.91 -14.32
N ILE A 65 0.24 -8.53 -15.15
CA ILE A 65 0.44 -8.10 -16.54
C ILE A 65 -0.76 -8.59 -17.35
N VAL A 66 -1.45 -7.68 -18.03
CA VAL A 66 -2.80 -7.96 -18.58
C VAL A 66 -2.78 -8.26 -20.08
N ASN A 67 -1.71 -7.93 -20.80
CA ASN A 67 -1.61 -8.21 -22.24
C ASN A 67 -0.17 -8.33 -22.79
N ASP A 68 -0.05 -8.91 -23.99
CA ASP A 68 1.23 -9.19 -24.67
C ASP A 68 2.05 -7.93 -24.95
N ALA A 69 1.39 -6.81 -25.30
CA ALA A 69 2.08 -5.54 -25.54
C ALA A 69 2.85 -5.04 -24.29
N SER A 70 2.31 -5.29 -23.09
CA SER A 70 3.02 -4.97 -21.85
C SER A 70 4.17 -5.93 -21.57
N ILE A 71 4.06 -7.21 -21.96
CA ILE A 71 5.17 -8.18 -21.87
C ILE A 71 6.31 -7.78 -22.82
N ASP A 72 5.99 -7.46 -24.08
CA ASP A 72 6.98 -7.04 -25.08
C ASP A 72 7.70 -5.75 -24.65
N LEU A 73 6.97 -4.81 -24.04
CA LEU A 73 7.56 -3.62 -23.46
C LEU A 73 8.57 -3.96 -22.36
N LEU A 74 8.20 -4.81 -21.40
CA LEU A 74 9.10 -5.23 -20.33
C LEU A 74 10.34 -5.93 -20.89
N ARG A 75 10.15 -6.80 -21.87
CA ARG A 75 11.23 -7.51 -22.58
C ARG A 75 12.12 -6.58 -23.39
N SER A 76 11.67 -5.38 -23.76
CA SER A 76 12.50 -4.39 -24.46
C SER A 76 13.57 -3.75 -23.56
N PHE A 77 13.38 -3.79 -22.24
CA PHE A 77 14.27 -3.16 -21.27
C PHE A 77 15.47 -4.03 -20.88
N ASN A 78 16.57 -3.41 -20.50
CA ASN A 78 17.78 -4.11 -20.04
C ASN A 78 17.83 -4.07 -18.51
N LEU A 79 17.07 -4.97 -17.88
CA LEU A 79 16.83 -4.91 -16.44
C LEU A 79 18.08 -5.27 -15.62
N GLU A 80 18.27 -4.48 -14.56
CA GLU A 80 19.27 -4.66 -13.50
C GLU A 80 18.61 -5.07 -12.18
N GLU A 81 17.33 -4.72 -11.99
CA GLU A 81 16.52 -5.08 -10.83
C GLU A 81 15.09 -5.44 -11.27
N LEU A 82 14.61 -6.58 -10.79
CA LEU A 82 13.23 -7.02 -10.98
C LEU A 82 12.62 -7.42 -9.64
N ARG A 83 11.50 -6.80 -9.29
CA ARG A 83 10.66 -7.17 -8.15
C ARG A 83 9.30 -7.67 -8.65
N LEU A 84 8.94 -8.87 -8.25
CA LEU A 84 7.66 -9.50 -8.50
C LEU A 84 6.90 -9.57 -7.17
N SER A 85 5.86 -8.75 -7.04
CA SER A 85 5.01 -8.65 -5.85
C SER A 85 3.58 -9.04 -6.19
N ASN A 86 2.86 -9.60 -5.20
CA ASN A 86 1.44 -9.96 -5.33
C ASN A 86 1.17 -11.01 -6.44
N LEU A 87 1.84 -12.16 -6.32
CA LEU A 87 1.74 -13.30 -7.26
C LEU A 87 0.41 -14.08 -7.14
N ALA A 88 -0.43 -13.75 -6.17
CA ALA A 88 -1.73 -14.39 -5.97
C ALA A 88 -2.76 -13.89 -7.01
N ASP A 89 -3.44 -14.84 -7.68
CA ASP A 89 -4.66 -14.56 -8.45
C ASP A 89 -5.72 -13.89 -7.54
N GLU A 90 -6.36 -12.82 -8.04
CA GLU A 90 -7.47 -12.11 -7.35
C GLU A 90 -8.60 -13.06 -6.90
N ASN A 91 -8.69 -14.25 -7.49
CA ASN A 91 -9.64 -15.31 -7.12
C ASN A 91 -9.21 -16.20 -5.95
N GLY A 92 -7.92 -16.28 -5.58
CA GLY A 92 -7.45 -17.15 -4.50
C GLY A 92 -7.96 -16.76 -3.11
N TRP A 93 -8.17 -15.46 -2.88
CA TRP A 93 -8.68 -14.91 -1.63
C TRP A 93 -10.17 -15.18 -1.38
N LYS A 94 -10.93 -15.62 -2.39
CA LYS A 94 -12.35 -15.98 -2.22
C LYS A 94 -12.54 -17.24 -1.35
N ILE A 95 -11.51 -18.05 -1.15
CA ILE A 95 -11.63 -19.36 -0.50
C ILE A 95 -11.01 -19.37 0.91
N LEU A 96 -10.09 -18.45 1.23
CA LEU A 96 -9.30 -18.51 2.47
C LEU A 96 -9.97 -17.90 3.71
N PHE A 97 -10.81 -16.87 3.58
CA PHE A 97 -11.44 -16.24 4.76
C PHE A 97 -12.77 -16.90 5.19
N GLY A 98 -13.27 -17.89 4.44
CA GLY A 98 -14.46 -18.66 4.81
C GLY A 98 -14.15 -19.91 5.66
N LEU A 99 -12.90 -20.34 5.75
CA LEU A 99 -12.50 -21.60 6.39
C LEU A 99 -11.24 -21.40 7.24
N PHE A 100 -11.37 -20.68 8.34
CA PHE A 100 -10.38 -20.70 9.42
C PHE A 100 -10.50 -21.94 10.32
N LEU A 101 -11.25 -22.96 9.89
CA LEU A 101 -11.39 -24.23 10.57
C LEU A 101 -11.35 -25.36 9.53
N PHE A 102 -10.19 -26.03 9.48
CA PHE A 102 -9.94 -27.35 8.87
C PHE A 102 -9.97 -27.46 7.31
N PHE A 103 -8.87 -28.03 6.78
CA PHE A 103 -8.63 -28.64 5.46
C PHE A 103 -8.30 -27.78 4.21
N SER A 104 -7.11 -28.06 3.65
CA SER A 104 -6.75 -28.15 2.22
C SER A 104 -7.40 -27.20 1.20
N ALA A 105 -7.22 -25.89 1.34
CA ALA A 105 -7.36 -24.98 0.20
C ALA A 105 -6.17 -25.18 -0.76
N ARG A 106 -6.42 -25.47 -2.05
CA ARG A 106 -5.37 -25.56 -3.07
C ARG A 106 -4.67 -24.20 -3.19
N LYS A 107 -3.40 -24.14 -2.80
CA LYS A 107 -2.57 -22.94 -2.96
C LYS A 107 -2.46 -22.59 -4.45
N PRO A 108 -2.52 -21.30 -4.83
CA PRO A 108 -2.36 -20.90 -6.23
C PRO A 108 -0.96 -21.28 -6.71
N PHE A 109 -0.90 -21.90 -7.89
CA PHE A 109 0.36 -22.23 -8.57
C PHE A 109 0.76 -21.07 -9.48
N PHE A 110 2.02 -20.65 -9.41
CA PHE A 110 2.58 -19.59 -10.25
C PHE A 110 3.82 -20.11 -10.99
N ASP A 111 3.80 -20.06 -12.33
CA ASP A 111 4.96 -20.44 -13.14
C ASP A 111 5.95 -19.27 -13.24
N ILE A 112 6.82 -19.20 -12.24
CA ILE A 112 7.86 -18.18 -12.14
C ILE A 112 8.87 -18.25 -13.29
N ILE A 113 9.13 -19.43 -13.84
CA ILE A 113 10.09 -19.60 -14.94
C ILE A 113 9.51 -18.99 -16.21
N ALA A 114 8.27 -19.35 -16.55
CA ALA A 114 7.59 -18.77 -17.71
C ALA A 114 7.45 -17.24 -17.59
N ALA A 115 7.20 -16.72 -16.38
CA ALA A 115 7.15 -15.27 -16.14
C ALA A 115 8.51 -14.59 -16.38
N LEU A 116 9.60 -15.16 -15.84
CA LEU A 116 10.95 -14.63 -16.04
C LEU A 116 11.39 -14.71 -17.51
N ASP A 117 11.12 -15.81 -18.21
CA ASP A 117 11.40 -15.96 -19.65
C ASP A 117 10.57 -14.99 -20.51
N SER A 118 9.38 -14.63 -20.04
CA SER A 118 8.53 -13.63 -20.69
C SER A 118 9.11 -12.21 -20.56
N ILE A 119 9.65 -11.88 -19.39
CA ILE A 119 10.07 -10.53 -19.03
C ILE A 119 11.54 -10.25 -19.38
N LEU A 120 12.43 -11.22 -19.18
CA LEU A 120 13.86 -11.01 -19.27
C LEU A 120 14.37 -11.28 -20.69
N ASN A 121 15.07 -10.32 -21.27
CA ASN A 121 15.85 -10.54 -22.47
C ASN A 121 17.29 -11.00 -22.15
N SER A 122 18.02 -11.44 -23.16
CA SER A 122 19.39 -11.96 -23.03
C SER A 122 20.40 -10.96 -22.45
N LYS A 123 20.17 -9.64 -22.60
CA LYS A 123 21.00 -8.61 -21.98
C LYS A 123 20.67 -8.46 -20.49
N SER A 124 19.39 -8.52 -20.15
CA SER A 124 18.89 -8.49 -18.76
C SER A 124 19.44 -9.67 -17.97
N CYS A 125 19.44 -10.88 -18.52
CA CYS A 125 20.01 -12.06 -17.85
C CYS A 125 21.51 -11.91 -17.51
N LYS A 126 22.24 -11.02 -18.18
CA LYS A 126 23.67 -10.74 -17.89
C LYS A 126 23.86 -9.55 -16.95
N LYS A 127 22.85 -8.70 -16.80
CA LYS A 127 22.91 -7.42 -16.07
C LYS A 127 22.14 -7.41 -14.77
N ILE A 128 21.14 -8.26 -14.61
CA ILE A 128 20.35 -8.34 -13.39
C ILE A 128 21.26 -8.66 -12.21
N ARG A 129 21.12 -7.87 -11.15
CA ARG A 129 21.83 -8.02 -9.88
C ARG A 129 20.87 -8.25 -8.73
N VAL A 130 19.63 -7.80 -8.86
CA VAL A 130 18.61 -7.86 -7.82
C VAL A 130 17.37 -8.57 -8.36
N LEU A 131 16.99 -9.67 -7.72
CA LEU A 131 15.72 -10.37 -7.98
C LEU A 131 14.95 -10.50 -6.67
N LYS A 132 13.71 -10.02 -6.65
CA LYS A 132 12.84 -10.10 -5.48
C LYS A 132 11.52 -10.74 -5.86
N ILE A 133 11.15 -11.79 -5.16
CA ILE A 133 9.96 -12.60 -5.40
C ILE A 133 9.22 -12.72 -4.07
N ASP A 134 8.12 -11.99 -3.95
CA ASP A 134 7.22 -12.12 -2.80
C ASP A 134 6.33 -13.34 -3.02
N GLY A 135 6.56 -14.38 -2.23
CA GLY A 135 5.86 -15.64 -2.38
C GLY A 135 4.37 -15.56 -2.06
N ASP A 136 3.97 -14.74 -1.08
CA ASP A 136 2.60 -14.71 -0.50
C ASP A 136 1.94 -16.11 -0.39
N HIS A 137 2.72 -17.12 0.04
CA HIS A 137 2.32 -18.53 0.12
C HIS A 137 1.93 -19.24 -1.20
N SER A 138 2.31 -18.68 -2.35
CA SER A 138 2.21 -19.30 -3.68
C SER A 138 3.04 -20.58 -3.77
N VAL A 139 2.62 -21.51 -4.63
CA VAL A 139 3.36 -22.73 -4.94
C VAL A 139 4.08 -22.57 -6.27
N PHE A 140 5.36 -22.90 -6.29
CA PHE A 140 6.22 -22.89 -7.48
C PHE A 140 6.57 -24.33 -7.91
N ASN A 141 7.15 -24.47 -9.11
CA ASN A 141 7.75 -25.73 -9.56
C ASN A 141 8.83 -26.20 -8.58
N ASN A 142 9.05 -27.51 -8.42
CA ASN A 142 9.99 -28.03 -7.42
C ASN A 142 11.47 -27.71 -7.72
N ASP A 143 11.83 -27.39 -8.95
CA ASP A 143 13.21 -27.16 -9.43
C ASP A 143 13.44 -25.71 -9.87
N TRP A 144 12.51 -24.81 -9.55
CA TRP A 144 12.53 -23.44 -10.04
C TRP A 144 13.77 -22.65 -9.59
N ILE A 145 14.30 -22.90 -8.40
CA ILE A 145 15.53 -22.28 -7.91
C ILE A 145 16.72 -22.70 -8.77
N ASP A 146 16.86 -24.00 -9.05
CA ASP A 146 17.94 -24.52 -9.89
C ASP A 146 17.87 -23.95 -11.31
N GLN A 147 16.65 -23.85 -11.87
CA GLN A 147 16.44 -23.24 -13.18
C GLN A 147 16.81 -21.75 -13.20
N ILE A 148 16.41 -20.97 -12.18
CA ILE A 148 16.83 -19.56 -12.05
C ILE A 148 18.34 -19.46 -11.89
N ALA A 149 18.95 -20.32 -11.07
CA ALA A 149 20.38 -20.30 -10.82
C ALA A 149 21.20 -20.59 -12.10
N ASN A 150 20.72 -21.47 -12.98
CA ASN A 150 21.37 -21.75 -14.26
C ASN A 150 21.49 -20.51 -15.16
N VAL A 151 20.54 -19.58 -15.06
CA VAL A 151 20.50 -18.38 -15.92
C VAL A 151 21.08 -17.16 -15.20
N LEU A 152 20.72 -16.97 -13.93
CA LEU A 152 20.99 -15.75 -13.16
C LEU A 152 22.01 -15.94 -12.03
N GLY A 153 22.34 -17.17 -11.67
CA GLY A 153 23.31 -17.51 -10.61
C GLY A 153 24.66 -16.80 -10.71
N PRO A 154 25.29 -16.73 -11.90
CA PRO A 154 26.58 -16.06 -12.06
C PRO A 154 26.55 -14.54 -11.84
N VAL A 155 25.37 -13.91 -11.88
CA VAL A 155 25.25 -12.44 -11.90
C VAL A 155 24.50 -11.86 -10.71
N LEU A 156 23.64 -12.63 -10.05
CA LEU A 156 22.84 -12.17 -8.92
C LEU A 156 23.70 -11.84 -7.70
N GLN A 157 23.40 -10.70 -7.09
CA GLN A 157 24.01 -10.20 -5.87
C GLN A 157 23.00 -10.10 -4.72
N GLN A 158 21.73 -9.84 -5.03
CA GLN A 158 20.65 -9.76 -4.07
C GLN A 158 19.50 -10.68 -4.49
N LEU A 159 19.05 -11.51 -3.57
CA LEU A 159 17.93 -12.42 -3.76
C LEU A 159 16.98 -12.33 -2.58
N ASP A 160 15.72 -11.97 -2.84
CA ASP A 160 14.64 -11.94 -1.85
C ASP A 160 13.58 -12.95 -2.26
N LEU A 161 13.39 -13.96 -1.42
CA LEU A 161 12.44 -15.07 -1.56
C LEU A 161 11.51 -15.12 -0.35
N SER A 162 11.27 -13.98 0.30
CA SER A 162 10.42 -13.91 1.47
C SER A 162 9.01 -14.49 1.19
N GLY A 163 8.50 -15.27 2.14
CA GLY A 163 7.20 -15.94 2.03
C GLY A 163 7.12 -17.09 1.00
N CYS A 164 8.22 -17.47 0.34
CA CYS A 164 8.26 -18.59 -0.60
C CYS A 164 8.35 -19.96 0.11
N TYR A 165 7.80 -21.00 -0.51
CA TYR A 165 7.98 -22.38 -0.03
C TYR A 165 9.24 -23.01 -0.63
N LEU A 166 10.33 -23.09 0.14
CA LEU A 166 11.68 -23.46 -0.31
C LEU A 166 12.13 -24.85 0.16
N PHE A 167 11.18 -25.78 0.33
CA PHE A 167 11.50 -27.08 0.92
C PHE A 167 12.55 -27.83 0.08
N ARG A 168 13.69 -28.15 0.72
CA ARG A 168 14.86 -28.86 0.13
C ARG A 168 15.57 -28.14 -1.04
N GLN A 169 15.44 -26.83 -1.16
CA GLN A 169 16.20 -26.06 -2.16
C GLN A 169 17.64 -25.82 -1.69
N ASN A 170 18.59 -25.78 -2.62
CA ASN A 170 19.98 -25.42 -2.37
C ASN A 170 20.26 -24.01 -2.86
N LEU A 171 20.51 -23.07 -1.95
CA LEU A 171 20.80 -21.67 -2.30
C LEU A 171 22.28 -21.40 -2.61
N ALA A 172 23.17 -22.38 -2.40
CA ALA A 172 24.59 -22.23 -2.74
C ALA A 172 24.86 -22.09 -4.25
N CYS A 173 23.85 -22.31 -5.08
CA CYS A 173 23.90 -22.11 -6.53
C CYS A 173 24.00 -20.63 -6.97
N PHE A 174 23.98 -19.68 -6.03
CA PHE A 174 24.19 -18.25 -6.28
C PHE A 174 25.51 -17.75 -5.63
N PRO A 175 26.69 -18.01 -6.22
CA PRO A 175 27.99 -17.80 -5.57
C PRO A 175 28.36 -16.33 -5.30
N ASN A 176 27.69 -15.39 -5.97
CA ASN A 176 27.96 -13.95 -5.89
C ASN A 176 26.98 -13.20 -4.98
N LEU A 177 26.10 -13.90 -4.25
CA LEU A 177 25.18 -13.25 -3.33
C LEU A 177 25.91 -12.52 -2.20
N THR A 178 25.52 -11.27 -2.02
CA THR A 178 25.89 -10.42 -0.89
C THR A 178 24.68 -10.15 0.01
N GLU A 179 23.45 -10.24 -0.52
CA GLU A 179 22.22 -10.10 0.26
C GLU A 179 21.24 -11.23 -0.03
N LEU A 180 20.72 -11.86 1.03
CA LEU A 180 19.71 -12.90 0.96
C LEU A 180 18.59 -12.64 1.97
N ASP A 181 17.35 -12.62 1.49
CA ASP A 181 16.16 -12.60 2.33
C ASP A 181 15.33 -13.87 2.07
N VAL A 182 15.20 -14.72 3.08
CA VAL A 182 14.35 -15.92 3.06
C VAL A 182 13.33 -15.89 4.19
N SER A 183 12.98 -14.69 4.66
CA SER A 183 12.06 -14.50 5.78
C SER A 183 10.74 -15.22 5.55
N TYR A 184 10.23 -15.90 6.58
CA TYR A 184 8.98 -16.65 6.55
C TYR A 184 8.91 -17.72 5.45
N ALA A 185 10.06 -18.14 4.92
CA ALA A 185 10.17 -19.26 4.01
C ALA A 185 10.26 -20.58 4.77
N SER A 186 9.80 -21.66 4.15
CA SER A 186 10.07 -23.03 4.63
C SER A 186 11.38 -23.53 4.01
N ILE A 187 12.51 -23.25 4.66
CA ILE A 187 13.86 -23.66 4.21
C ILE A 187 14.54 -24.53 5.27
N SER A 188 15.40 -25.46 4.83
CA SER A 188 16.33 -26.17 5.70
C SER A 188 17.72 -25.58 5.50
N MET A 189 18.35 -25.06 6.56
CA MET A 189 19.68 -24.44 6.44
C MET A 189 20.83 -25.46 6.39
N LYS A 190 20.54 -26.72 6.71
CA LYS A 190 21.46 -27.87 6.64
C LYS A 190 22.07 -28.10 5.24
N ASN A 191 21.56 -27.42 4.22
CA ASN A 191 21.98 -27.52 2.83
C ASN A 191 23.06 -26.49 2.41
N GLY A 192 23.82 -25.91 3.34
CA GLY A 192 25.05 -25.18 2.99
C GLY A 192 24.89 -23.68 2.78
N ILE A 193 24.10 -22.99 3.62
CA ILE A 193 24.10 -21.52 3.66
C ILE A 193 25.52 -20.96 3.86
N SER A 194 26.36 -21.67 4.61
CA SER A 194 27.76 -21.31 4.85
C SER A 194 28.61 -21.26 3.58
N GLN A 195 28.16 -21.83 2.47
CA GLN A 195 28.84 -21.77 1.17
C GLN A 195 28.70 -20.39 0.49
N LEU A 196 27.75 -19.55 0.93
CA LEU A 196 27.59 -18.17 0.48
C LEU A 196 28.64 -17.26 1.13
N ASN A 197 29.91 -17.49 0.80
CA ASN A 197 31.07 -16.84 1.43
C ASN A 197 31.14 -15.31 1.26
N ASN A 198 30.33 -14.75 0.34
CA ASN A 198 30.24 -13.33 0.07
C ASN A 198 29.06 -12.65 0.76
N LEU A 199 28.27 -13.40 1.54
CA LEU A 199 27.05 -12.88 2.15
C LEU A 199 27.37 -11.86 3.24
N GLU A 200 26.83 -10.65 3.07
CA GLU A 200 26.96 -9.52 3.98
C GLU A 200 25.64 -9.21 4.71
N LYS A 201 24.49 -9.52 4.09
CA LYS A 201 23.17 -9.37 4.69
C LYS A 201 22.36 -10.66 4.57
N LEU A 202 21.78 -11.10 5.69
CA LEU A 202 20.92 -12.28 5.76
C LEU A 202 19.67 -12.00 6.61
N SER A 203 18.48 -12.19 6.05
CA SER A 203 17.24 -12.25 6.82
C SER A 203 16.72 -13.67 6.91
N LEU A 204 16.51 -14.11 8.15
CA LEU A 204 15.88 -15.35 8.54
C LEU A 204 14.64 -15.09 9.39
N ALA A 205 14.05 -13.89 9.26
CA ALA A 205 12.90 -13.51 10.07
C ALA A 205 11.77 -14.54 9.97
N GLY A 206 11.20 -14.95 11.10
CA GLY A 206 10.15 -15.96 11.16
C GLY A 206 10.60 -17.42 10.95
N ILE A 207 11.91 -17.70 10.84
CA ILE A 207 12.45 -19.06 10.75
C ILE A 207 12.81 -19.57 12.15
N TRP A 208 12.52 -20.85 12.41
CA TRP A 208 13.00 -21.56 13.60
C TRP A 208 14.45 -22.02 13.39
N LEU A 209 15.34 -21.74 14.33
CA LEU A 209 16.75 -22.14 14.26
C LEU A 209 17.05 -23.22 15.31
N ASP A 210 17.70 -24.30 14.88
CA ASP A 210 18.33 -25.27 15.78
C ASP A 210 19.85 -25.01 15.92
N ASP A 211 20.55 -25.83 16.72
CA ASP A 211 22.00 -25.73 16.93
C ASP A 211 22.81 -25.87 15.63
N ASP A 212 22.38 -26.75 14.72
CA ASP A 212 23.06 -26.98 13.44
C ASP A 212 22.92 -25.75 12.54
N ASP A 213 21.73 -25.15 12.52
CA ASP A 213 21.45 -23.92 11.77
C ASP A 213 22.33 -22.77 12.29
N CYS A 214 22.47 -22.62 13.61
CA CYS A 214 23.36 -21.63 14.22
C CYS A 214 24.84 -21.85 13.83
N GLU A 215 25.33 -23.09 13.85
CA GLU A 215 26.71 -23.41 13.42
C GLU A 215 26.95 -23.09 11.94
N GLU A 216 25.97 -23.32 11.07
CA GLU A 216 26.06 -22.94 9.66
C GLU A 216 26.11 -21.41 9.49
N ILE A 217 25.26 -20.66 10.20
CA ILE A 217 25.24 -19.19 10.17
C ILE A 217 26.59 -18.63 10.65
N PHE A 218 27.16 -19.15 11.74
CA PHE A 218 28.40 -18.65 12.33
C PHE A 218 29.64 -18.80 11.41
N LYS A 219 29.56 -19.64 10.37
CA LYS A 219 30.59 -19.77 9.34
C LYS A 219 30.61 -18.60 8.35
N LEU A 220 29.56 -17.77 8.29
CA LEU A 220 29.45 -16.61 7.40
C LEU A 220 30.32 -15.44 7.88
N ARG A 221 31.62 -15.48 7.55
CA ARG A 221 32.62 -14.53 8.10
C ARG A 221 32.48 -13.09 7.65
N LYS A 222 31.80 -12.82 6.53
CA LYS A 222 31.56 -11.46 6.01
C LYS A 222 30.21 -10.88 6.43
N LEU A 223 29.39 -11.63 7.17
CA LEU A 223 28.06 -11.21 7.52
C LEU A 223 28.10 -9.99 8.44
N GLN A 224 27.49 -8.90 7.99
CA GLN A 224 27.42 -7.62 8.68
C GLN A 224 26.02 -7.34 9.23
N PHE A 225 24.98 -7.84 8.57
CA PHE A 225 23.60 -7.61 8.97
C PHE A 225 22.86 -8.95 9.05
N LEU A 226 22.33 -9.25 10.23
CA LEU A 226 21.55 -10.45 10.48
C LEU A 226 20.18 -10.06 11.05
N ASN A 227 19.12 -10.49 10.39
CA ASN A 227 17.76 -10.30 10.86
C ASN A 227 17.14 -11.64 11.26
N LEU A 228 16.86 -11.77 12.55
CA LEU A 228 16.20 -12.92 13.17
C LEU A 228 14.83 -12.55 13.73
N SER A 229 14.25 -11.41 13.35
CA SER A 229 12.98 -10.97 13.91
C SER A 229 11.91 -12.06 13.78
N ASN A 230 11.25 -12.41 14.89
CA ASN A 230 10.26 -13.46 14.88
C ASN A 230 9.04 -13.05 15.69
N PHE A 231 7.98 -12.72 14.95
CA PHE A 231 6.65 -12.46 15.49
C PHE A 231 5.85 -13.77 15.51
N ASN A 232 6.48 -14.86 15.94
CA ASN A 232 5.89 -16.15 16.31
C ASN A 232 6.64 -16.62 17.58
N PRO A 233 6.00 -17.35 18.51
CA PRO A 233 6.61 -17.62 19.81
C PRO A 233 7.85 -18.53 19.66
N GLU A 234 8.96 -18.13 20.32
CA GLU A 234 10.11 -18.95 20.80
C GLU A 234 11.54 -18.86 20.17
N PRO A 235 11.84 -18.52 18.89
CA PRO A 235 13.19 -18.82 18.34
C PRO A 235 14.37 -17.90 18.70
N ASN A 236 14.14 -16.65 19.07
CA ASN A 236 15.23 -15.66 19.14
C ASN A 236 16.09 -15.78 20.40
N LEU A 237 15.49 -16.30 21.49
CA LEU A 237 16.19 -16.58 22.75
C LEU A 237 17.32 -17.58 22.53
N HIS A 238 17.03 -18.65 21.77
CA HIS A 238 17.97 -19.72 21.46
C HIS A 238 19.26 -19.18 20.83
N PHE A 239 19.14 -18.30 19.82
CA PHE A 239 20.31 -17.73 19.16
C PHE A 239 21.18 -16.91 20.13
N VAL A 240 20.59 -16.10 21.01
CA VAL A 240 21.32 -15.26 21.97
C VAL A 240 22.07 -16.12 22.98
N GLU A 241 21.43 -17.16 23.50
CA GLU A 241 22.03 -18.12 24.44
C GLU A 241 23.16 -18.91 23.78
N TYR A 242 22.91 -19.44 22.58
CA TYR A 242 23.89 -20.20 21.81
C TYR A 242 25.13 -19.35 21.46
N SER A 243 24.92 -18.11 21.07
CA SER A 243 25.99 -17.13 20.78
C SER A 243 26.88 -16.90 22.00
N SER A 244 26.28 -16.82 23.18
CA SER A 244 27.00 -16.64 24.45
C SER A 244 27.84 -17.88 24.78
N LEU A 245 27.31 -19.09 24.55
CA LEU A 245 28.04 -20.36 24.77
C LEU A 245 29.23 -20.50 23.81
N LYS A 246 29.11 -20.00 22.57
CA LYS A 246 30.15 -20.12 21.54
C LYS A 246 31.06 -18.89 21.42
N LYS A 247 31.01 -17.97 22.39
CA LYS A 247 31.79 -16.71 22.39
C LYS A 247 33.28 -16.90 22.07
N SER A 248 33.90 -17.99 22.55
CA SER A 248 35.32 -18.30 22.28
C SER A 248 35.64 -18.43 20.78
N ASN A 249 34.66 -18.83 19.96
CA ASN A 249 34.82 -19.06 18.53
C ASN A 249 34.67 -17.78 17.70
N ARG A 250 34.40 -16.64 18.35
CA ARG A 250 34.13 -15.33 17.72
C ARG A 250 33.14 -15.48 16.56
N PRO A 251 31.88 -15.86 16.87
CA PRO A 251 30.86 -16.00 15.84
C PRO A 251 30.67 -14.66 15.13
N LEU A 252 30.48 -14.69 13.80
CA LEU A 252 30.15 -13.51 12.98
C LEU A 252 31.01 -12.26 13.29
N PRO A 253 32.33 -12.28 13.02
CA PRO A 253 33.26 -11.24 13.45
C PRO A 253 33.02 -9.84 12.82
N GLU A 254 32.26 -9.79 11.73
CA GLU A 254 31.91 -8.57 11.00
C GLU A 254 30.50 -8.04 11.33
N LEU A 255 29.78 -8.67 12.26
CA LEU A 255 28.39 -8.33 12.55
C LEU A 255 28.28 -6.91 13.14
N LYS A 256 27.51 -6.05 12.46
CA LYS A 256 27.21 -4.66 12.84
C LYS A 256 25.76 -4.46 13.24
N PHE A 257 24.85 -5.24 12.65
CA PHE A 257 23.42 -5.14 12.90
C PHE A 257 22.83 -6.51 13.22
N LEU A 258 22.08 -6.57 14.32
CA LEU A 258 21.34 -7.77 14.73
C LEU A 258 19.90 -7.41 15.09
N ASP A 259 18.93 -7.91 14.34
CA ASP A 259 17.51 -7.79 14.69
C ASP A 259 17.02 -9.04 15.40
N ILE A 260 16.54 -8.88 16.64
CA ILE A 260 15.94 -9.94 17.46
C ILE A 260 14.53 -9.55 17.94
N SER A 261 13.87 -8.64 17.23
CA SER A 261 12.49 -8.20 17.46
C SER A 261 11.50 -9.36 17.52
N GLY A 262 10.42 -9.26 18.31
CA GLY A 262 9.43 -10.33 18.44
C GLY A 262 8.50 -10.25 19.65
N PHE A 263 7.62 -11.26 19.78
CA PHE A 263 6.58 -11.33 20.83
C PHE A 263 7.11 -11.65 22.24
N ALA A 264 8.19 -12.43 22.35
CA ALA A 264 8.64 -13.04 23.60
C ALA A 264 9.87 -12.36 24.21
N LEU A 265 10.10 -11.07 23.94
CA LEU A 265 11.11 -10.28 24.67
C LEU A 265 10.76 -10.08 26.16
N HIS A 266 9.74 -10.77 26.67
CA HIS A 266 9.43 -10.87 28.10
C HIS A 266 10.43 -11.76 28.85
N ASP A 267 11.02 -12.76 28.16
CA ASP A 267 11.94 -13.73 28.78
C ASP A 267 13.42 -13.38 28.57
N LEU A 268 13.71 -12.43 27.66
CA LEU A 268 15.08 -11.99 27.41
C LEU A 268 15.43 -10.80 28.30
N GLU A 269 16.31 -11.02 29.27
CA GLU A 269 16.81 -9.95 30.12
C GLU A 269 17.74 -9.03 29.34
N MET A 270 17.69 -7.71 29.63
CA MET A 270 18.63 -6.74 29.04
C MET A 270 20.09 -7.09 29.31
N THR A 271 20.38 -7.81 30.41
CA THR A 271 21.71 -8.32 30.75
C THR A 271 22.21 -9.34 29.71
N GLN A 272 21.33 -10.18 29.16
CA GLN A 272 21.66 -11.14 28.11
C GLN A 272 21.90 -10.42 26.78
N ILE A 273 21.11 -9.39 26.47
CA ILE A 273 21.30 -8.55 25.27
C ILE A 273 22.64 -7.79 25.37
N ALA A 274 22.96 -7.23 26.54
CA ALA A 274 24.22 -6.50 26.75
C ALA A 274 25.46 -7.39 26.53
N ARG A 275 25.39 -8.69 26.82
CA ARG A 275 26.48 -9.64 26.56
C ARG A 275 26.78 -9.82 25.08
N LEU A 276 25.84 -9.54 24.18
CA LEU A 276 26.07 -9.64 22.74
C LEU A 276 27.19 -8.71 22.27
N VAL A 277 27.41 -7.58 22.93
CA VAL A 277 28.52 -6.67 22.63
C VAL A 277 29.87 -7.32 22.87
N GLU A 278 29.96 -8.23 23.84
CA GLU A 278 31.19 -8.99 24.11
C GLU A 278 31.40 -10.13 23.12
N VAL A 279 30.31 -10.64 22.53
CA VAL A 279 30.34 -11.71 21.52
C VAL A 279 30.67 -11.13 20.14
N TYR A 280 30.07 -9.98 19.82
CA TYR A 280 30.15 -9.31 18.53
C TYR A 280 30.79 -7.92 18.67
N PRO A 281 32.12 -7.81 18.56
CA PRO A 281 32.84 -6.57 18.89
C PRO A 281 32.60 -5.41 17.93
N LYS A 282 32.00 -5.66 16.74
CA LYS A 282 31.64 -4.65 15.75
C LYS A 282 30.14 -4.29 15.76
N LEU A 283 29.39 -4.82 16.72
CA LEU A 283 27.95 -4.61 16.80
C LEU A 283 27.66 -3.14 17.10
N GLU A 284 26.97 -2.47 16.18
CA GLU A 284 26.63 -1.04 16.23
C GLU A 284 25.15 -0.83 16.50
N THR A 285 24.28 -1.77 16.11
CA THR A 285 22.82 -1.61 16.21
C THR A 285 22.11 -2.92 16.52
N ILE A 286 21.12 -2.87 17.42
CA ILE A 286 20.24 -4.00 17.75
C ILE A 286 18.78 -3.62 17.53
N GLY A 287 18.05 -4.44 16.77
CA GLY A 287 16.60 -4.34 16.60
C GLY A 287 15.85 -5.01 17.75
N LEU A 288 15.02 -4.25 18.47
CA LEU A 288 14.24 -4.68 19.64
C LEU A 288 12.77 -4.23 19.54
N ILE A 289 12.18 -4.35 18.35
CA ILE A 289 10.78 -4.02 18.12
C ILE A 289 9.88 -5.05 18.80
N ARG A 290 8.90 -4.57 19.56
CA ARG A 290 7.97 -5.42 20.34
C ARG A 290 6.55 -5.29 19.78
N ASP A 291 5.79 -6.37 19.83
CA ASP A 291 4.34 -6.29 19.66
C ASP A 291 3.67 -6.24 21.04
N GLY A 292 3.05 -5.10 21.38
CA GLY A 292 2.02 -5.07 22.42
C GLY A 292 2.30 -4.43 23.78
N PHE A 293 3.52 -4.16 24.27
CA PHE A 293 3.71 -3.47 25.57
C PHE A 293 5.12 -2.86 25.72
N PRO A 294 5.27 -1.70 26.41
CA PRO A 294 6.58 -1.19 26.80
C PRO A 294 6.98 -1.77 28.16
N PRO A 295 8.13 -2.46 28.31
CA PRO A 295 8.81 -2.41 29.59
C PRO A 295 9.50 -1.05 29.71
N ASN A 296 9.47 -0.48 30.90
CA ASN A 296 10.35 0.64 31.27
C ASN A 296 11.80 0.29 30.89
N SER A 297 12.32 0.90 29.83
CA SER A 297 13.67 0.62 29.34
C SER A 297 14.45 1.92 29.13
N ASN A 298 14.64 2.69 30.19
CA ASN A 298 15.67 3.75 30.23
C ASN A 298 17.11 3.16 30.24
N MET A 299 17.32 1.99 29.64
CA MET A 299 18.57 1.23 29.76
C MET A 299 19.30 1.25 28.42
N ALA A 300 20.40 2.00 28.37
CA ALA A 300 21.27 2.10 27.21
C ALA A 300 22.37 1.02 27.24
N ILE A 301 22.71 0.47 26.07
CA ILE A 301 23.92 -0.34 25.89
C ILE A 301 25.00 0.58 25.33
N PRO A 302 26.10 0.86 26.06
CA PRO A 302 27.13 1.78 25.60
C PRO A 302 27.68 1.40 24.22
N GLY A 303 27.71 2.37 23.30
CA GLY A 303 28.25 2.18 21.94
C GLY A 303 27.31 1.46 20.96
N VAL A 304 26.11 1.05 21.39
CA VAL A 304 25.15 0.33 20.54
C VAL A 304 23.83 1.09 20.45
N LYS A 305 23.36 1.36 19.23
CA LYS A 305 22.04 1.94 18.98
C LYS A 305 20.97 0.86 19.15
N LEU A 306 19.95 1.12 19.96
CA LEU A 306 18.78 0.25 20.09
C LEU A 306 17.65 0.81 19.22
N LEU A 307 17.10 -0.02 18.33
CA LEU A 307 15.90 0.31 17.56
C LEU A 307 14.69 -0.23 18.32
N MET A 308 13.78 0.65 18.68
CA MET A 308 12.68 0.38 19.60
C MET A 308 11.40 1.06 19.10
N ASN A 309 10.26 0.64 19.64
CA ASN A 309 8.96 1.22 19.34
C ASN A 309 8.20 1.61 20.61
N THR A 310 8.91 2.12 21.63
CA THR A 310 8.29 2.49 22.92
C THR A 310 7.89 3.95 22.99
N THR A 311 8.62 4.83 22.32
CA THR A 311 8.26 6.25 22.17
C THR A 311 8.03 6.61 20.70
N ILE A 312 7.41 7.77 20.45
CA ILE A 312 7.24 8.28 19.08
C ILE A 312 8.59 8.48 18.41
N GLU A 313 9.54 9.12 19.08
CA GLU A 313 10.87 9.42 18.56
C GLU A 313 11.61 8.15 18.18
N GLU A 314 11.60 7.13 19.04
CA GLU A 314 12.17 5.81 18.74
C GLU A 314 11.49 5.14 17.55
N CYS A 315 10.17 5.28 17.42
CA CYS A 315 9.45 4.75 16.27
C CYS A 315 9.89 5.41 14.96
N LEU A 316 10.06 6.73 14.95
CA LEU A 316 10.53 7.47 13.77
C LEU A 316 11.97 7.07 13.41
N ASP A 317 12.85 7.03 14.40
CA ASP A 317 14.24 6.59 14.25
C ASP A 317 14.33 5.15 13.70
N SER A 318 13.47 4.26 14.18
CA SER A 318 13.42 2.87 13.76
C SER A 318 12.88 2.74 12.33
N ILE A 319 11.80 3.43 11.98
CA ILE A 319 11.28 3.48 10.59
C ILE A 319 12.39 3.93 9.64
N ASP A 320 13.08 5.01 9.98
CA ASP A 320 14.17 5.55 9.15
C ASP A 320 15.34 4.56 9.02
N TYR A 321 15.71 3.91 10.11
CA TYR A 321 16.78 2.93 10.05
C TYR A 321 16.42 1.76 9.13
N TYR A 322 15.24 1.14 9.32
CA TYR A 322 14.84 -0.03 8.54
C TYR A 322 14.66 0.30 7.06
N LEU A 323 13.99 1.42 6.72
CA LEU A 323 13.77 1.82 5.33
C LEU A 323 15.10 2.10 4.60
N ASN A 324 16.10 2.65 5.28
CA ASN A 324 17.39 2.98 4.67
C ASN A 324 18.40 1.82 4.62
N ASN A 325 18.32 0.84 5.53
CA ASN A 325 19.33 -0.23 5.63
C ASN A 325 18.88 -1.58 5.06
N TRP A 326 17.60 -1.92 5.25
CA TRP A 326 17.02 -3.20 4.82
C TRP A 326 15.96 -3.04 3.73
N GLY A 327 15.31 -1.88 3.68
CA GLY A 327 14.11 -1.65 2.89
C GLY A 327 12.84 -2.09 3.63
N PHE A 328 11.71 -2.08 2.93
CA PHE A 328 10.42 -2.33 3.57
C PHE A 328 10.23 -3.81 3.90
N GLN A 329 10.21 -4.13 5.20
CA GLN A 329 9.76 -5.42 5.72
C GLN A 329 8.46 -5.23 6.51
N HIS A 330 7.35 -5.68 5.95
CA HIS A 330 6.02 -5.48 6.51
C HIS A 330 5.92 -5.90 7.99
N LYS A 331 6.50 -7.05 8.34
CA LYS A 331 6.41 -7.65 9.68
C LYS A 331 7.15 -6.85 10.76
N THR A 332 8.17 -6.08 10.39
CA THR A 332 8.92 -5.22 11.30
C THR A 332 8.36 -3.80 11.33
N ILE A 333 7.99 -3.25 10.17
CA ILE A 333 7.47 -1.88 10.06
C ILE A 333 6.07 -1.75 10.68
N ALA A 334 5.20 -2.75 10.55
CA ALA A 334 3.83 -2.67 11.06
C ALA A 334 3.75 -2.51 12.59
N PRO A 335 4.50 -3.28 13.42
CA PRO A 335 4.58 -3.05 14.87
C PRO A 335 5.12 -1.67 15.26
N ILE A 336 6.05 -1.08 14.48
CA ILE A 336 6.55 0.27 14.76
C ILE A 336 5.44 1.31 14.52
N ILE A 337 4.73 1.20 13.40
CA ILE A 337 3.56 2.05 13.10
C ILE A 337 2.46 1.89 14.15
N TYR A 338 2.27 0.67 14.67
CA TYR A 338 1.33 0.40 15.75
C TYR A 338 1.79 0.99 17.10
N GLY A 339 3.10 1.00 17.38
CA GLY A 339 3.68 1.71 18.53
C GLY A 339 3.32 3.20 18.52
N ILE A 340 3.44 3.87 17.36
CA ILE A 340 2.97 5.26 17.18
C ILE A 340 1.47 5.37 17.50
N HIS A 341 0.65 4.43 17.05
CA HIS A 341 -0.79 4.44 17.37
C HIS A 341 -1.05 4.32 18.87
N LEU A 342 -0.33 3.47 19.59
CA LEU A 342 -0.49 3.31 21.03
C LEU A 342 -0.08 4.58 21.78
N GLU A 343 1.06 5.18 21.44
CA GLU A 343 1.53 6.42 22.07
C GLU A 343 0.60 7.60 21.78
N VAL A 344 0.14 7.75 20.54
CA VAL A 344 -0.85 8.78 20.18
C VAL A 344 -2.22 8.47 20.80
N GLY A 345 -2.63 7.20 20.88
CA GLY A 345 -3.93 6.75 21.38
C GLY A 345 -4.08 6.83 22.91
N GLN A 346 -2.99 6.66 23.66
CA GLN A 346 -2.96 6.89 25.11
C GLN A 346 -3.36 8.34 25.47
N THR A 347 -3.20 9.30 24.55
CA THR A 347 -3.65 10.69 24.74
C THR A 347 -5.17 10.88 24.65
N THR A 348 -5.89 9.88 24.11
CA THR A 348 -7.35 9.93 23.89
C THR A 348 -8.20 9.24 24.97
N TYR A 349 -7.59 8.43 25.85
CA TYR A 349 -8.29 7.81 26.97
C TYR A 349 -7.99 8.58 28.28
N PRO A 350 -9.00 9.18 28.94
CA PRO A 350 -8.79 10.19 29.99
C PRO A 350 -8.26 9.66 31.34
N GLU A 351 -8.09 8.35 31.51
CA GLU A 351 -7.70 7.75 32.80
C GLU A 351 -6.18 7.69 33.02
N VAL A 352 -5.37 7.91 31.98
CA VAL A 352 -3.91 8.04 32.05
C VAL A 352 -3.58 9.43 31.50
N GLY A 353 -2.82 10.23 32.25
CA GLY A 353 -2.62 11.65 31.98
C GLY A 353 -2.33 11.97 30.51
N ARG A 354 -2.97 13.02 29.97
CA ARG A 354 -2.75 13.47 28.58
C ARG A 354 -1.29 13.87 28.36
N THR A 355 -0.48 12.96 27.84
CA THR A 355 0.76 13.35 27.17
C THR A 355 0.37 14.15 25.93
N THR A 356 0.79 15.40 25.84
CA THR A 356 0.52 16.23 24.65
C THR A 356 1.83 16.36 23.89
N TYR A 357 1.91 15.75 22.71
CA TYR A 357 3.10 15.85 21.86
C TYR A 357 3.11 17.18 21.08
N PRO A 358 4.28 17.73 20.76
CA PRO A 358 4.39 18.89 19.86
C PRO A 358 3.75 18.61 18.50
N GLU A 359 3.04 19.60 17.97
CA GLU A 359 2.34 19.46 16.68
C GLU A 359 3.32 19.19 15.52
N GLU A 360 4.52 19.76 15.58
CA GLU A 360 5.61 19.50 14.63
C GLU A 360 6.02 18.02 14.61
N LEU A 361 6.09 17.37 15.79
CA LEU A 361 6.39 15.95 15.91
C LEU A 361 5.26 15.11 15.29
N MET A 362 4.01 15.48 15.53
CA MET A 362 2.84 14.78 14.95
C MET A 362 2.81 14.86 13.42
N ILE A 363 3.24 15.99 12.85
CA ILE A 363 3.37 16.17 11.39
C ILE A 363 4.52 15.32 10.84
N GLN A 364 5.65 15.27 11.53
CA GLN A 364 6.76 14.38 11.18
C GLN A 364 6.31 12.91 11.20
N CYS A 365 5.55 12.50 12.23
CA CYS A 365 4.96 11.17 12.31
C CYS A 365 4.06 10.86 11.12
N LEU A 366 3.13 11.76 10.80
CA LEU A 366 2.23 11.59 9.66
C LEU A 366 3.04 11.44 8.36
N GLY A 367 4.06 12.28 8.16
CA GLY A 367 4.96 12.20 7.02
C GLY A 367 5.68 10.85 6.92
N LYS A 368 6.21 10.34 8.03
CA LYS A 368 6.94 9.07 8.09
C LYS A 368 6.06 7.85 7.90
N VAL A 369 4.85 7.84 8.46
CA VAL A 369 3.87 6.77 8.21
C VAL A 369 3.47 6.74 6.73
N ILE A 370 3.28 7.90 6.09
CA ILE A 370 2.99 7.99 4.65
C ILE A 370 4.17 7.46 3.82
N GLU A 371 5.40 7.80 4.18
CA GLU A 371 6.62 7.31 3.53
C GLU A 371 6.71 5.78 3.60
N ALA A 372 6.53 5.20 4.79
CA ALA A 372 6.51 3.75 4.97
C ALA A 372 5.44 3.05 4.13
N ILE A 373 4.26 3.66 4.01
CA ILE A 373 3.16 3.17 3.15
C ILE A 373 3.50 3.22 1.67
N ASP A 374 4.15 4.27 1.18
CA ASP A 374 4.54 4.36 -0.23
C ASP A 374 5.62 3.32 -0.58
N HIS A 375 6.54 3.05 0.34
CA HIS A 375 7.56 1.99 0.20
C HIS A 375 6.96 0.58 0.18
N GLY A 376 5.91 0.33 0.95
CA GLY A 376 5.32 -1.01 1.09
C GLY A 376 4.47 -1.47 -0.07
N THR A 377 4.13 -0.59 -1.02
CA THR A 377 3.24 -0.77 -2.19
C THR A 377 1.83 -1.32 -1.95
N LYS A 378 1.57 -2.12 -0.89
CA LYS A 378 0.27 -2.48 -0.27
C LYS A 378 0.57 -3.17 1.07
N PHE A 379 0.14 -2.59 2.19
CA PHE A 379 0.13 -3.34 3.46
C PHE A 379 -0.91 -4.47 3.35
N ASN A 380 -0.50 -5.74 3.39
CA ASN A 380 -1.46 -6.86 3.43
C ASN A 380 -2.26 -6.86 4.74
N TYR A 381 -1.69 -6.32 5.82
CA TYR A 381 -2.38 -6.10 7.10
C TYR A 381 -2.60 -4.59 7.36
N ILE A 382 -3.57 -4.03 6.65
CA ILE A 382 -3.96 -2.61 6.66
C ILE A 382 -4.51 -2.07 8.00
N TYR A 383 -4.78 -2.91 9.00
CA TYR A 383 -5.42 -2.49 10.24
C TYR A 383 -4.56 -1.50 11.05
N GLY A 384 -3.29 -1.84 11.29
CA GLY A 384 -2.35 -0.99 12.03
C GLY A 384 -2.16 0.39 11.39
N PRO A 385 -1.72 0.46 10.11
CA PRO A 385 -1.53 1.74 9.42
C PRO A 385 -2.79 2.60 9.37
N PHE A 386 -3.99 2.03 9.14
CA PHE A 386 -5.22 2.82 9.13
C PHE A 386 -5.60 3.36 10.51
N LEU A 387 -5.38 2.59 11.56
CA LEU A 387 -5.58 3.07 12.94
C LEU A 387 -4.64 4.24 13.26
N THR A 388 -3.36 4.11 12.92
CA THR A 388 -2.36 5.16 13.15
C THR A 388 -2.71 6.42 12.37
N LEU A 389 -2.98 6.29 11.06
CA LEU A 389 -3.36 7.42 10.21
C LEU A 389 -4.63 8.11 10.72
N LYS A 390 -5.62 7.35 11.21
CA LYS A 390 -6.88 7.94 11.71
C LYS A 390 -6.61 8.88 12.88
N ASN A 391 -5.65 8.55 13.73
CA ASN A 391 -5.27 9.37 14.88
C ASN A 391 -4.35 10.54 14.50
N LEU A 392 -3.52 10.36 13.46
CA LEU A 392 -2.58 11.39 13.00
C LEU A 392 -3.23 12.42 12.06
N ILE A 393 -4.25 12.05 11.30
CA ILE A 393 -4.85 12.91 10.28
C ILE A 393 -5.89 13.85 10.89
N ASP A 394 -5.63 15.14 10.70
CA ASP A 394 -6.60 16.23 10.79
C ASP A 394 -6.33 17.28 9.70
N GLU A 395 -7.25 18.23 9.55
CA GLU A 395 -7.17 19.26 8.50
C GLU A 395 -5.94 20.17 8.63
N SER A 396 -5.46 20.45 9.84
CA SER A 396 -4.27 21.27 10.07
C SER A 396 -3.02 20.54 9.58
N ARG A 397 -2.88 19.26 9.95
CA ARG A 397 -1.72 18.43 9.58
C ARG A 397 -1.70 18.11 8.10
N LEU A 398 -2.85 17.83 7.49
CA LEU A 398 -2.96 17.61 6.03
C LEU A 398 -2.49 18.81 5.22
N ARG A 399 -2.68 20.05 5.72
CA ARG A 399 -2.17 21.27 5.09
C ARG A 399 -0.65 21.40 5.21
N ARG A 400 -0.07 20.91 6.32
CA ARG A 400 1.34 21.09 6.67
C ARG A 400 2.27 19.99 6.11
N ILE A 401 1.75 18.82 5.75
CA ILE A 401 2.53 17.82 5.01
C ILE A 401 2.81 18.27 3.56
N SER A 402 3.82 17.68 2.92
CA SER A 402 4.22 18.05 1.56
C SER A 402 3.20 17.60 0.51
N SER A 403 3.22 18.23 -0.67
CA SER A 403 2.39 17.80 -1.80
C SER A 403 2.73 16.39 -2.29
N SER A 404 3.98 15.94 -2.17
CA SER A 404 4.37 14.56 -2.49
C SER A 404 3.79 13.57 -1.49
N GLN A 405 3.80 13.89 -0.19
CA GLN A 405 3.18 13.07 0.85
C GLN A 405 1.67 12.96 0.66
N ARG A 406 0.98 14.08 0.38
CA ARG A 406 -0.45 14.05 0.04
C ARG A 406 -0.74 13.18 -1.18
N HIS A 407 0.09 13.28 -2.22
CA HIS A 407 -0.05 12.46 -3.41
C HIS A 407 0.17 10.96 -3.13
N SER A 408 1.18 10.58 -2.34
CA SER A 408 1.42 9.19 -1.93
C SER A 408 0.26 8.64 -1.10
N LEU A 409 -0.26 9.42 -0.15
CA LEU A 409 -1.44 9.03 0.64
C LEU A 409 -2.69 8.89 -0.25
N ALA A 410 -2.90 9.80 -1.20
CA ALA A 410 -4.02 9.72 -2.14
C ALA A 410 -3.92 8.45 -3.00
N ARG A 411 -2.74 8.16 -3.55
CA ARG A 411 -2.51 6.92 -4.32
C ARG A 411 -2.81 5.68 -3.48
N TYR A 412 -2.36 5.64 -2.23
CA TYR A 412 -2.62 4.52 -1.33
C TYR A 412 -4.12 4.33 -1.06
N LEU A 413 -4.84 5.39 -0.73
CA LEU A 413 -6.29 5.32 -0.46
C LEU A 413 -7.09 4.96 -1.72
N LEU A 414 -6.59 5.27 -2.91
CA LEU A 414 -7.26 4.96 -4.17
C LEU A 414 -6.89 3.57 -4.71
N ALA A 415 -5.74 2.98 -4.35
CA ALA A 415 -5.23 1.76 -4.97
C ALA A 415 -6.20 0.58 -4.90
N GLN A 416 -6.68 0.19 -3.69
CA GLN A 416 -7.79 -0.76 -3.52
C GLN A 416 -8.50 -0.56 -2.17
N PRO A 417 -9.84 -0.44 -2.13
CA PRO A 417 -10.58 -0.38 -0.88
C PRO A 417 -10.55 -1.73 -0.13
N PRO A 418 -10.56 -1.73 1.21
CA PRO A 418 -10.52 -2.96 1.99
C PRO A 418 -11.79 -3.78 1.83
N ARG A 419 -11.62 -5.10 1.68
CA ARG A 419 -12.75 -6.05 1.63
C ARG A 419 -13.32 -6.36 3.02
N ASN A 420 -12.54 -6.19 4.08
CA ASN A 420 -12.94 -6.50 5.46
C ASN A 420 -13.80 -5.38 6.06
N GLU A 421 -15.04 -5.71 6.47
CA GLU A 421 -16.01 -4.81 7.15
C GLU A 421 -15.42 -4.06 8.36
N ARG A 422 -14.62 -4.73 9.21
CA ARG A 422 -14.00 -4.09 10.38
C ARG A 422 -13.04 -2.99 9.97
N VAL A 423 -12.27 -3.23 8.90
CA VAL A 423 -11.29 -2.27 8.39
C VAL A 423 -11.94 -1.17 7.56
N PHE A 424 -13.07 -1.49 6.91
CA PHE A 424 -13.83 -0.58 6.06
C PHE A 424 -14.25 0.70 6.80
N LYS A 425 -14.61 0.61 8.09
CA LYS A 425 -14.91 1.78 8.92
C LYS A 425 -13.75 2.77 9.00
N TYR A 426 -12.53 2.26 9.24
CA TYR A 426 -11.34 3.11 9.37
C TYR A 426 -10.97 3.71 8.02
N TYR A 427 -11.05 2.90 6.96
CA TYR A 427 -10.85 3.37 5.60
C TYR A 427 -11.83 4.47 5.20
N PHE A 428 -13.13 4.30 5.49
CA PHE A 428 -14.15 5.32 5.24
C PHE A 428 -13.81 6.64 5.91
N ARG A 429 -13.43 6.60 7.20
CA ARG A 429 -13.04 7.81 7.95
C ARG A 429 -11.81 8.50 7.36
N LEU A 430 -10.79 7.73 7.02
CA LEU A 430 -9.57 8.24 6.38
C LEU A 430 -9.87 8.88 5.02
N PHE A 431 -10.65 8.17 4.20
CA PHE A 431 -11.07 8.65 2.89
C PHE A 431 -11.85 9.96 3.02
N GLN A 432 -12.79 10.04 3.96
CA GLN A 432 -13.55 11.24 4.26
C GLN A 432 -12.64 12.40 4.68
N GLN A 433 -11.77 12.19 5.68
CA GLN A 433 -10.87 13.23 6.18
C GLN A 433 -9.95 13.77 5.07
N CYS A 434 -9.37 12.88 4.26
CA CYS A 434 -8.49 13.29 3.17
C CYS A 434 -9.25 13.99 2.04
N PHE A 435 -10.29 13.38 1.48
CA PHE A 435 -10.89 13.87 0.24
C PHE A 435 -11.95 14.95 0.42
N THR A 436 -12.35 15.29 1.65
CA THR A 436 -13.09 16.52 1.92
C THR A 436 -12.19 17.74 2.16
N SER A 437 -10.88 17.55 2.34
CA SER A 437 -9.89 18.62 2.54
C SER A 437 -9.56 19.34 1.23
N ASP A 438 -9.66 20.68 1.22
CA ASP A 438 -9.33 21.48 0.04
C ASP A 438 -7.85 21.43 -0.30
N ALA A 439 -6.99 21.45 0.73
CA ALA A 439 -5.55 21.34 0.54
C ALA A 439 -5.15 19.97 -0.02
N PHE A 440 -5.84 18.91 0.40
CA PHE A 440 -5.61 17.58 -0.11
C PHE A 440 -6.02 17.46 -1.58
N LEU A 441 -7.25 17.89 -1.90
CA LEU A 441 -7.76 17.90 -3.27
C LEU A 441 -7.03 18.89 -4.19
N ALA A 442 -6.31 19.88 -3.67
CA ALA A 442 -5.47 20.77 -4.47
C ALA A 442 -4.11 20.15 -4.86
N SER A 443 -3.79 18.96 -4.35
CA SER A 443 -2.52 18.31 -4.65
C SER A 443 -2.40 17.96 -6.14
N PRO A 444 -1.21 18.07 -6.74
CA PRO A 444 -0.99 17.67 -8.12
C PRO A 444 -1.35 16.21 -8.37
N TYR A 445 -1.85 15.92 -9.58
CA TYR A 445 -2.10 14.58 -10.08
C TYR A 445 -3.14 13.74 -9.30
N ILE A 446 -4.06 14.38 -8.57
CA ILE A 446 -5.21 13.69 -7.97
C ILE A 446 -6.16 13.19 -9.07
N ASN A 447 -6.49 11.89 -9.01
CA ASN A 447 -7.47 11.28 -9.90
C ASN A 447 -8.89 11.55 -9.39
N TYR A 448 -9.45 12.73 -9.72
CA TYR A 448 -10.78 13.15 -9.28
C TYR A 448 -11.89 12.17 -9.68
N SER A 449 -11.74 11.49 -10.82
CA SER A 449 -12.71 10.47 -11.25
C SER A 449 -12.74 9.29 -10.31
N MET A 450 -11.58 8.76 -9.94
CA MET A 450 -11.49 7.63 -9.01
C MET A 450 -11.97 8.01 -7.61
N VAL A 451 -11.60 9.20 -7.13
CA VAL A 451 -12.09 9.76 -5.86
C VAL A 451 -13.62 9.81 -5.86
N TYR A 452 -14.21 10.38 -6.90
CA TYR A 452 -15.66 10.52 -7.01
C TYR A 452 -16.36 9.16 -7.13
N ASN A 453 -15.80 8.23 -7.91
CA ASN A 453 -16.35 6.89 -8.07
C ASN A 453 -16.41 6.12 -6.75
N ILE A 454 -15.32 6.12 -5.98
CA ILE A 454 -15.28 5.50 -4.65
C ILE A 454 -16.26 6.18 -3.69
N THR A 455 -16.38 7.51 -3.77
CA THR A 455 -17.34 8.29 -2.98
C THR A 455 -18.77 7.85 -3.23
N ILE A 456 -19.16 7.68 -4.49
CA ILE A 456 -20.50 7.21 -4.85
C ILE A 456 -20.72 5.76 -4.39
N ASP A 457 -19.71 4.90 -4.44
CA ASP A 457 -19.82 3.55 -3.87
C ASP A 457 -20.11 3.57 -2.36
N PHE A 458 -19.46 4.46 -1.61
CA PHE A 458 -19.78 4.66 -0.19
C PHE A 458 -21.21 5.15 0.04
N VAL A 459 -21.66 6.14 -0.73
CA VAL A 459 -23.02 6.69 -0.64
C VAL A 459 -24.05 5.60 -0.93
N LEU A 460 -23.89 4.88 -2.04
CA LEU A 460 -24.82 3.82 -2.46
C LEU A 460 -24.87 2.66 -1.45
N ARG A 461 -23.72 2.28 -0.88
CA ARG A 461 -23.66 1.28 0.20
C ARG A 461 -24.42 1.74 1.45
N ALA A 462 -24.29 3.01 1.83
CA ALA A 462 -24.89 3.54 3.05
C ALA A 462 -26.42 3.73 2.98
N ILE A 463 -26.95 3.95 1.77
CA ILE A 463 -28.41 4.06 1.56
C ILE A 463 -29.08 2.72 1.23
N SER A 464 -28.29 1.65 1.06
CA SER A 464 -28.82 0.30 0.83
C SER A 464 -29.43 -0.29 2.11
N PRO A 465 -30.40 -1.23 2.01
CA PRO A 465 -30.99 -1.90 3.17
C PRO A 465 -29.90 -2.54 4.05
N GLY A 466 -29.88 -2.19 5.35
CA GLY A 466 -28.85 -2.64 6.31
C GLY A 466 -27.65 -1.70 6.49
N GLY A 467 -27.52 -0.61 5.73
CA GLY A 467 -26.38 0.32 5.75
C GLY A 467 -26.40 1.43 6.81
N ASP A 468 -26.85 1.18 8.05
CA ASP A 468 -27.23 2.28 8.96
C ASP A 468 -26.09 3.05 9.65
N SER A 469 -24.96 2.42 9.98
CA SER A 469 -24.05 3.01 10.98
C SER A 469 -23.27 4.26 10.54
N TYR A 470 -23.21 4.60 9.23
CA TYR A 470 -22.48 5.77 8.71
C TYR A 470 -23.26 6.58 7.67
N ARG A 471 -24.59 6.42 7.61
CA ARG A 471 -25.40 6.97 6.51
C ARG A 471 -25.27 8.48 6.35
N GLN A 472 -25.44 9.21 7.45
CA GLN A 472 -25.32 10.66 7.43
C GLN A 472 -23.93 11.11 6.99
N GLU A 473 -22.88 10.50 7.55
CA GLU A 473 -21.48 10.85 7.25
C GLU A 473 -21.14 10.58 5.79
N ALA A 474 -21.62 9.46 5.23
CA ALA A 474 -21.39 9.10 3.83
C ALA A 474 -22.08 10.08 2.88
N LEU A 475 -23.30 10.52 3.19
CA LEU A 475 -24.02 11.50 2.38
C LEU A 475 -23.40 12.91 2.48
N GLU A 476 -22.96 13.33 3.67
CA GLU A 476 -22.27 14.61 3.85
C GLU A 476 -20.90 14.63 3.14
N MET A 477 -20.15 13.53 3.23
CA MET A 477 -18.93 13.33 2.44
C MET A 477 -19.24 13.37 0.94
N GLY A 478 -20.27 12.64 0.51
CA GLY A 478 -20.71 12.60 -0.88
C GLY A 478 -21.05 13.98 -1.43
N MET A 479 -21.78 14.78 -0.65
CA MET A 479 -22.11 16.16 -0.97
C MET A 479 -20.85 17.02 -1.13
N SER A 480 -19.94 16.98 -0.16
CA SER A 480 -18.70 17.77 -0.17
C SER A 480 -17.76 17.40 -1.33
N ILE A 481 -17.58 16.10 -1.59
CA ILE A 481 -16.72 15.65 -2.68
C ILE A 481 -17.37 15.93 -4.05
N SER A 482 -18.70 15.82 -4.17
CA SER A 482 -19.41 16.13 -5.41
C SER A 482 -19.20 17.57 -5.85
N SER A 483 -19.32 18.53 -4.93
CA SER A 483 -19.13 19.95 -5.25
C SER A 483 -17.68 20.25 -5.69
N LYS A 484 -16.69 19.56 -5.12
CA LYS A 484 -15.26 19.82 -5.35
C LYS A 484 -14.64 19.04 -6.52
N CYS A 485 -15.10 17.82 -6.79
CA CYS A 485 -14.46 16.92 -7.76
C CYS A 485 -15.10 16.95 -9.14
N LEU A 486 -16.44 17.04 -9.23
CA LEU A 486 -17.13 16.93 -10.52
C LEU A 486 -16.70 18.04 -11.49
N CYS A 487 -16.49 19.28 -11.02
CA CYS A 487 -16.03 20.37 -11.87
C CYS A 487 -14.64 20.10 -12.49
N LYS A 488 -13.81 19.26 -11.87
CA LYS A 488 -12.44 18.91 -12.27
C LYS A 488 -12.35 17.63 -13.12
N MET A 489 -13.42 16.86 -13.27
CA MET A 489 -13.45 15.62 -14.05
C MET A 489 -13.63 15.86 -15.56
N SER A 490 -13.20 14.89 -16.40
CA SER A 490 -13.41 14.91 -17.86
C SER A 490 -14.87 14.66 -18.23
N ARG A 491 -15.36 15.27 -19.34
CA ARG A 491 -16.70 14.99 -19.90
C ARG A 491 -16.82 13.58 -20.49
N SER A 492 -15.70 12.98 -20.89
CA SER A 492 -15.65 11.66 -21.52
C SER A 492 -15.40 10.54 -20.51
N ASP A 493 -15.61 10.79 -19.21
CA ASP A 493 -15.37 9.78 -18.18
C ASP A 493 -16.39 8.63 -18.31
N GLU A 494 -15.95 7.52 -18.88
CA GLU A 494 -16.82 6.36 -19.14
C GLU A 494 -17.25 5.64 -17.87
N ILE A 495 -16.42 5.66 -16.82
CA ILE A 495 -16.71 4.98 -15.55
C ILE A 495 -17.90 5.67 -14.89
N PHE A 496 -17.87 7.00 -14.82
CA PHE A 496 -18.98 7.79 -14.31
C PHE A 496 -20.26 7.59 -15.13
N ARG A 497 -20.19 7.60 -16.47
CA ARG A 497 -21.37 7.44 -17.36
C ARG A 497 -22.11 6.12 -17.18
N LYS A 498 -21.44 5.08 -16.70
CA LYS A 498 -22.03 3.75 -16.47
C LYS A 498 -22.64 3.61 -15.06
N ARG A 499 -22.52 4.62 -14.19
CA ARG A 499 -23.05 4.57 -12.81
C ARG A 499 -24.56 4.69 -12.79
N LYS A 500 -25.21 3.79 -12.06
CA LYS A 500 -26.65 3.85 -11.78
C LYS A 500 -26.90 4.59 -10.48
N LEU A 501 -27.60 5.72 -10.54
CA LEU A 501 -27.92 6.56 -9.39
C LEU A 501 -29.36 6.36 -8.88
N GLY A 502 -30.11 5.42 -9.46
CA GLY A 502 -31.49 5.13 -9.06
C GLY A 502 -31.67 4.81 -7.57
N GLY A 503 -30.66 4.21 -6.91
CA GLY A 503 -30.67 4.01 -5.46
C GLY A 503 -30.71 5.31 -4.67
N LEU A 504 -29.99 6.35 -5.13
CA LEU A 504 -29.96 7.67 -4.50
C LEU A 504 -31.27 8.43 -4.74
N CYS A 505 -31.84 8.31 -5.94
CA CYS A 505 -33.17 8.83 -6.24
C CYS A 505 -34.23 8.18 -5.33
N ASN A 506 -34.23 6.85 -5.22
CA ASN A 506 -35.13 6.13 -4.33
C ASN A 506 -34.98 6.58 -2.87
N TYR A 507 -33.75 6.75 -2.39
CA TYR A 507 -33.49 7.22 -1.04
C TYR A 507 -33.98 8.67 -0.80
N LEU A 508 -33.81 9.56 -1.76
CA LEU A 508 -34.33 10.93 -1.69
C LEU A 508 -35.86 10.94 -1.46
N MET A 509 -36.60 10.00 -2.07
CA MET A 509 -38.05 9.89 -1.91
C MET A 509 -38.42 9.25 -0.58
N ASN A 510 -37.81 8.11 -0.27
CA ASN A 510 -38.26 7.22 0.79
C ASN A 510 -37.53 7.39 2.12
N GLY A 511 -36.43 8.15 2.15
CA GLY A 511 -35.69 8.45 3.36
C GLY A 511 -36.56 9.13 4.43
N SER A 512 -36.43 8.70 5.68
CA SER A 512 -37.14 9.25 6.84
C SER A 512 -36.54 10.60 7.27
N GLU A 513 -35.21 10.68 7.33
CA GLU A 513 -34.48 11.84 7.82
C GLU A 513 -34.40 12.97 6.78
N LYS A 514 -34.73 14.20 7.21
CA LYS A 514 -34.72 15.38 6.32
C LYS A 514 -33.30 15.78 5.89
N ARG A 515 -32.34 15.76 6.83
CA ARG A 515 -30.95 16.19 6.59
C ARG A 515 -30.23 15.32 5.57
N THR A 516 -30.36 14.00 5.68
CA THR A 516 -29.75 13.03 4.77
C THR A 516 -30.42 13.04 3.40
N ARG A 517 -31.74 13.22 3.32
CA ARG A 517 -32.44 13.48 2.04
C ARG A 517 -31.94 14.75 1.35
N GLN A 518 -31.75 15.83 2.09
CA GLN A 518 -31.19 17.07 1.53
C GLN A 518 -29.79 16.84 0.97
N ALA A 519 -28.92 16.12 1.68
CA ALA A 519 -27.60 15.76 1.17
C ALA A 519 -27.69 14.89 -0.12
N ALA A 520 -28.61 13.94 -0.19
CA ALA A 520 -28.87 13.16 -1.40
C ALA A 520 -29.32 14.04 -2.58
N ALA A 521 -30.20 15.02 -2.32
CA ALA A 521 -30.63 15.99 -3.34
C ALA A 521 -29.46 16.83 -3.86
N VAL A 522 -28.59 17.33 -2.98
CA VAL A 522 -27.42 18.12 -3.38
C VAL A 522 -26.48 17.29 -4.26
N ILE A 523 -26.22 16.03 -3.91
CA ILE A 523 -25.42 15.12 -4.75
C ILE A 523 -26.03 14.99 -6.14
N LEU A 524 -27.34 14.72 -6.24
CA LEU A 524 -28.04 14.58 -7.52
C LEU A 524 -28.03 15.89 -8.34
N VAL A 525 -28.12 17.04 -7.69
CA VAL A 525 -28.02 18.35 -8.36
C VAL A 525 -26.61 18.58 -8.92
N HIS A 526 -25.56 18.24 -8.17
CA HIS A 526 -24.19 18.33 -8.70
C HIS A 526 -23.97 17.40 -9.88
N VAL A 527 -24.48 16.17 -9.82
CA VAL A 527 -24.42 15.20 -10.93
C VAL A 527 -25.16 15.73 -12.16
N PHE A 528 -26.35 16.28 -11.97
CA PHE A 528 -27.13 16.89 -13.04
C PHE A 528 -26.34 18.04 -13.67
N SER A 529 -25.89 19.02 -12.88
CA SER A 529 -25.08 20.14 -13.37
C SER A 529 -23.84 19.64 -14.13
N PHE A 530 -23.15 18.62 -13.62
CA PHE A 530 -22.01 18.04 -14.32
C PHE A 530 -22.36 17.47 -15.71
N SER A 531 -23.53 16.84 -15.81
CA SER A 531 -23.99 16.10 -16.99
C SER A 531 -24.68 16.99 -18.02
N THR A 532 -25.37 18.04 -17.59
CA THR A 532 -26.27 18.84 -18.43
C THR A 532 -25.88 20.32 -18.51
N ASN A 533 -25.40 20.93 -17.42
CA ASN A 533 -25.07 22.36 -17.35
C ASN A 533 -23.97 22.67 -16.31
N ARG A 534 -22.69 22.59 -16.72
CA ARG A 534 -21.54 22.87 -15.85
C ARG A 534 -21.39 24.34 -15.46
N SER A 535 -22.01 25.27 -16.20
CA SER A 535 -22.00 26.70 -15.88
C SER A 535 -22.96 27.07 -14.75
N MET A 536 -23.78 26.11 -14.28
CA MET A 536 -24.65 26.33 -13.14
C MET A 536 -23.83 26.75 -11.91
N THR A 537 -24.12 27.94 -11.40
CA THR A 537 -23.52 28.54 -10.22
C THR A 537 -23.94 27.79 -8.95
N GLU A 538 -23.22 27.99 -7.85
CA GLU A 538 -23.61 27.38 -6.58
C GLU A 538 -24.97 27.90 -6.07
N ASP A 539 -25.30 29.17 -6.31
CA ASP A 539 -26.60 29.74 -5.95
C ASP A 539 -27.75 29.07 -6.72
N GLU A 540 -27.57 28.84 -8.03
CA GLU A 540 -28.56 28.11 -8.85
C GLU A 540 -28.73 26.66 -8.39
N LYS A 541 -27.64 25.99 -7.97
CA LYS A 541 -27.71 24.63 -7.40
C LYS A 541 -28.46 24.60 -6.08
N ILE A 542 -28.24 25.59 -5.20
CA ILE A 542 -28.93 25.74 -3.92
C ILE A 542 -30.43 25.98 -4.16
N GLN A 543 -30.77 26.86 -5.11
CA GLN A 543 -32.15 27.14 -5.49
C GLN A 543 -32.85 25.88 -6.01
N LEU A 544 -32.21 25.17 -6.95
CA LEU A 544 -32.74 23.91 -7.50
C LEU A 544 -32.94 22.85 -6.41
N THR A 545 -31.96 22.69 -5.51
CA THR A 545 -32.07 21.78 -4.37
C THR A 545 -33.26 22.12 -3.48
N THR A 546 -33.46 23.41 -3.19
CA THR A 546 -34.57 23.89 -2.35
C THR A 546 -35.92 23.60 -3.01
N GLU A 547 -36.04 23.82 -4.31
CA GLU A 547 -37.25 23.55 -5.08
C GLU A 547 -37.60 22.06 -5.12
N ILE A 548 -36.61 21.19 -5.35
CA ILE A 548 -36.77 19.73 -5.31
C ILE A 548 -37.27 19.30 -3.92
N MET A 549 -36.59 19.75 -2.86
CA MET A 549 -36.93 19.38 -1.48
C MET A 549 -38.31 19.88 -1.06
N TYR A 550 -38.70 21.08 -1.48
CA TYR A 550 -40.03 21.62 -1.23
C TYR A 550 -41.10 20.75 -1.89
N SER A 551 -40.92 20.43 -3.17
CA SER A 551 -41.89 19.65 -3.96
C SER A 551 -42.07 18.22 -3.44
N ILE A 552 -40.98 17.57 -2.99
CA ILE A 552 -41.06 16.23 -2.36
C ILE A 552 -41.83 16.27 -1.04
N ASN A 553 -41.62 17.31 -0.23
CA ASN A 553 -42.33 17.44 1.04
C ASN A 553 -43.81 17.78 0.86
N GLU A 554 -44.17 18.58 -0.13
CA GLU A 554 -45.57 18.80 -0.50
C GLU A 554 -46.25 17.49 -0.90
N TYR A 555 -45.61 16.68 -1.75
CA TYR A 555 -46.19 15.42 -2.23
C TYR A 555 -46.42 14.41 -1.09
N LYS A 556 -45.50 14.34 -0.11
CA LYS A 556 -45.64 13.43 1.05
C LYS A 556 -46.86 13.71 1.92
N LEU A 557 -47.48 14.89 1.81
CA LEU A 557 -48.71 15.21 2.53
C LEU A 557 -49.96 14.60 1.86
N ASP A 558 -49.86 14.19 0.59
CA ASP A 558 -51.03 13.93 -0.26
C ASP A 558 -51.22 12.46 -0.72
N SER A 559 -50.26 11.52 -0.62
CA SER A 559 -50.44 10.18 -1.21
C SER A 559 -49.39 9.09 -0.86
N ASP A 560 -49.70 7.85 -1.26
CA ASP A 560 -48.76 6.71 -1.33
C ASP A 560 -47.59 7.00 -2.29
N LEU A 561 -46.38 6.65 -1.85
CA LEU A 561 -45.12 7.00 -2.49
C LEU A 561 -44.80 6.09 -3.70
N ASP A 562 -45.34 6.43 -4.87
CA ASP A 562 -44.79 5.98 -6.15
C ASP A 562 -43.81 7.02 -6.74
N ILE A 563 -42.60 6.57 -7.10
CA ILE A 563 -41.51 7.41 -7.60
C ILE A 563 -41.92 8.13 -8.90
N GLN A 564 -42.62 7.44 -9.80
CA GLN A 564 -43.07 8.04 -11.06
C GLN A 564 -44.11 9.13 -10.82
N SER A 565 -45.03 8.88 -9.88
CA SER A 565 -46.08 9.82 -9.49
C SER A 565 -45.51 11.10 -8.87
N VAL A 566 -44.46 11.00 -8.05
CA VAL A 566 -43.80 12.20 -7.51
C VAL A 566 -43.08 12.98 -8.60
N PHE A 567 -42.32 12.32 -9.48
CA PHE A 567 -41.65 13.04 -10.57
C PHE A 567 -42.65 13.72 -11.51
N CYS A 568 -43.79 13.08 -11.80
CA CYS A 568 -44.88 13.70 -12.53
C CYS A 568 -45.47 14.92 -11.80
N PHE A 569 -45.60 14.86 -10.47
CA PHE A 569 -46.06 15.97 -9.65
C PHE A 569 -45.10 17.16 -9.71
N ILE A 570 -43.80 16.94 -9.49
CA ILE A 570 -42.79 18.01 -9.57
C ILE A 570 -42.77 18.60 -10.98
N HIS A 571 -42.87 17.77 -12.03
CA HIS A 571 -42.86 18.25 -13.42
C HIS A 571 -44.07 19.13 -13.75
N LYS A 572 -45.26 18.80 -13.21
CA LYS A 572 -46.50 19.57 -13.41
C LYS A 572 -46.54 20.86 -12.58
N ARG A 573 -46.05 20.84 -11.33
CA ARG A 573 -46.14 21.98 -10.41
C ARG A 573 -44.96 22.94 -10.44
N SER A 574 -43.77 22.47 -10.82
CA SER A 574 -42.59 23.33 -10.86
C SER A 574 -42.77 24.44 -11.91
N LYS A 575 -42.49 25.68 -11.51
CA LYS A 575 -42.42 26.84 -12.41
C LYS A 575 -41.02 27.00 -13.02
N SER A 576 -40.01 26.33 -12.47
CA SER A 576 -38.63 26.38 -12.93
C SER A 576 -38.41 25.44 -14.11
N SER A 577 -37.91 25.99 -15.23
CA SER A 577 -37.46 25.16 -16.35
C SER A 577 -36.32 24.23 -15.95
N VAL A 578 -35.42 24.68 -15.07
CA VAL A 578 -34.27 23.91 -14.60
C VAL A 578 -34.71 22.68 -13.78
N ALA A 579 -35.75 22.82 -12.95
CA ALA A 579 -36.27 21.69 -12.20
C ALA A 579 -36.99 20.68 -13.10
N LYS A 580 -37.67 21.12 -14.16
CA LYS A 580 -38.24 20.22 -15.18
C LYS A 580 -37.16 19.47 -15.94
N ASP A 581 -36.09 20.15 -16.33
CA ASP A 581 -34.95 19.53 -17.00
C ASP A 581 -34.25 18.51 -16.10
N TRP A 582 -34.13 18.80 -14.80
CA TRP A 582 -33.60 17.87 -13.81
C TRP A 582 -34.45 16.59 -13.72
N ILE A 583 -35.78 16.70 -13.64
CA ILE A 583 -36.67 15.54 -13.59
C ILE A 583 -36.56 14.70 -14.86
N ASN A 584 -36.55 15.34 -16.03
CA ASN A 584 -36.40 14.64 -17.30
C ASN A 584 -35.07 13.87 -17.32
N TRP A 585 -33.99 14.47 -16.82
CA TRP A 585 -32.70 13.80 -16.69
C TRP A 585 -32.75 12.60 -15.74
N VAL A 586 -33.43 12.72 -14.58
CA VAL A 586 -33.61 11.60 -13.63
C VAL A 586 -34.48 10.47 -14.20
N LEU A 587 -35.47 10.77 -15.03
CA LEU A 587 -36.32 9.73 -15.65
C LEU A 587 -35.61 8.93 -16.75
N ILE A 588 -34.55 9.50 -17.33
CA ILE A 588 -33.77 8.89 -18.42
C ILE A 588 -32.61 8.03 -17.89
N ASN A 589 -32.12 8.29 -16.67
CA ASN A 589 -30.92 7.66 -16.06
C ASN A 589 -31.25 6.89 -14.79
#